data_AF-A0A315DJL2-F1
#
_entry.id   AF-A0A315DJL2-F1
#
_cell.length_a   1.000
_cell.length_b   1.000
_cell.length_c   1.000
_cell.angle_alpha   90.00
_cell.angle_beta   90.00
_cell.angle_gamma   90.00
#
_symmetry.space_group_name_H-M   'P 1'
#
loop_
_entity.id
_entity.type
_entity.pdbx_description
1 polymer ?
#
loop_
_entity_poly.entity_id
_entity_poly.type
_entity_poly.pdbx_seq_one_letter_code
_entity_poly.pdbx_strand_id
1 'polypeptide(L)'
;MTTTVKLPDPLEKSLRQRCAQEGRSISEVMRDALTAYLAQPSPTASAFALGEGVFGRFTGPVDLAETRKNQLADAWADKHA
;
A
#
# COMPACT_ATOMS: atom_id res chain seq x y z
N MET A 1 -23.08 1.21 19.66
CA MET A 1 -22.67 2.63 19.51
C MET A 1 -23.05 3.09 18.10
N THR A 2 -23.48 4.33 17.92
CA THR A 2 -23.90 4.89 16.62
C THR A 2 -22.83 5.83 16.07
N THR A 3 -22.64 5.81 14.74
CA THR A 3 -21.71 6.69 14.02
C THR A 3 -22.40 7.22 12.78
N THR A 4 -22.32 8.52 12.54
CA THR A 4 -22.93 9.17 11.36
C THR A 4 -21.85 9.48 10.33
N VAL A 5 -22.00 8.97 9.10
CA VAL A 5 -21.05 9.17 8.01
C VAL A 5 -21.79 9.74 6.81
N LYS A 6 -21.26 10.82 6.20
CA LYS A 6 -21.79 11.35 4.94
C LYS A 6 -21.21 10.57 3.78
N LEU A 7 -22.08 10.01 2.94
CA LEU A 7 -21.69 9.28 1.74
C LEU A 7 -21.80 10.22 0.53
N PRO A 8 -20.86 10.16 -0.43
CA PRO A 8 -21.07 10.77 -1.73
C PRO A 8 -22.29 10.17 -2.43
N ASP A 9 -23.06 11.00 -3.14
CA ASP A 9 -24.24 10.61 -3.92
C ASP A 9 -24.08 9.32 -4.77
N PRO A 10 -22.97 9.10 -5.53
CA PRO A 10 -22.84 7.88 -6.32
C PRO A 10 -22.74 6.62 -5.46
N LEU A 11 -22.10 6.72 -4.30
CA LEU A 11 -21.95 5.61 -3.37
C LEU A 11 -23.27 5.28 -2.67
N GLU A 12 -24.02 6.31 -2.26
CA GLU A 12 -25.34 6.14 -1.66
C GLU A 12 -26.32 5.46 -2.63
N LYS A 13 -26.36 5.90 -3.89
CA LYS A 13 -27.22 5.30 -4.93
C LYS A 13 -26.90 3.82 -5.13
N SER A 14 -25.61 3.49 -5.26
CA SER A 14 -25.15 2.11 -5.43
C SER A 14 -25.50 1.23 -4.23
N LEU A 15 -25.35 1.77 -3.01
CA LEU A 15 -25.70 1.08 -1.77
C LEU A 15 -27.20 0.80 -1.69
N ARG A 16 -28.04 1.80 -1.97
CA ARG A 16 -29.51 1.65 -1.97
C ARG A 16 -29.97 0.63 -3.01
N GLN A 17 -29.39 0.65 -4.20
CA GLN A 17 -29.69 -0.31 -5.25
C GLN A 17 -29.37 -1.75 -4.80
N ARG A 18 -28.19 -1.97 -4.20
CA ARG A 18 -27.81 -3.29 -3.69
C ARG A 18 -28.72 -3.75 -2.54
N CYS A 19 -29.07 -2.86 -1.61
CA CYS A 19 -30.00 -3.16 -0.53
C CYS A 19 -31.38 -3.58 -1.06
N ALA A 20 -31.88 -2.89 -2.09
CA ALA A 20 -33.15 -3.22 -2.73
C ALA A 20 -33.11 -4.57 -3.46
N GLN A 21 -31.98 -4.93 -4.07
CA GLN A 21 -31.80 -6.23 -4.75
C GLN A 21 -31.70 -7.40 -3.76
N GLU A 22 -30.99 -7.21 -2.65
CA GLU A 22 -30.75 -8.26 -1.65
C GLU A 22 -31.87 -8.35 -0.61
N GLY A 23 -32.79 -7.38 -0.56
CA GLY A 23 -33.84 -7.30 0.47
C GLY A 23 -33.31 -7.01 1.87
N ARG A 24 -32.14 -6.39 1.96
CA ARG A 24 -31.40 -6.16 3.22
C ARG A 24 -31.44 -4.69 3.62
N SER A 25 -31.28 -4.42 4.91
CA SER A 25 -31.20 -3.04 5.38
C SER A 25 -29.84 -2.41 5.08
N ILE A 26 -29.83 -1.09 4.87
CA ILE A 26 -28.59 -0.32 4.67
C ILE A 26 -27.60 -0.53 5.83
N SER A 27 -28.11 -0.60 7.05
CA SER A 27 -27.29 -0.79 8.25
C SER A 27 -26.62 -2.17 8.32
N GLU A 28 -27.29 -3.22 7.85
CA GLU A 28 -26.71 -4.57 7.77
C GLU A 28 -25.60 -4.62 6.72
N VAL A 29 -25.88 -4.11 5.51
CA VAL A 29 -24.89 -4.06 4.43
C VAL A 29 -23.67 -3.23 4.83
N MET A 30 -23.87 -2.09 5.49
CA MET A 30 -22.78 -1.26 6.02
C MET A 30 -21.96 -1.97 7.08
N ARG A 31 -22.62 -2.68 8.01
CA ARG A 31 -21.92 -3.42 9.07
C ARG A 31 -21.06 -4.52 8.47
N ASP A 32 -21.61 -5.32 7.58
CA ASP A 32 -20.89 -6.42 6.94
C ASP A 32 -19.71 -5.91 6.11
N ALA A 33 -19.91 -4.83 5.34
CA ALA A 33 -18.85 -4.21 4.57
C ALA A 33 -17.70 -3.70 5.47
N LEU A 34 -18.03 -3.05 6.59
CA LEU A 34 -17.04 -2.59 7.56
C LEU A 34 -16.33 -3.76 8.25
N THR A 35 -17.05 -4.81 8.64
CA THR A 35 -16.47 -6.02 9.22
C THR A 35 -15.52 -6.69 8.23
N ALA A 36 -15.91 -6.82 6.97
CA ALA A 36 -15.07 -7.38 5.92
C ALA A 36 -13.82 -6.52 5.65
N TYR A 37 -13.97 -5.19 5.63
CA TYR A 37 -12.86 -4.26 5.44
C TYR A 37 -11.84 -4.34 6.60
N LEU A 38 -12.32 -4.37 7.84
CA LEU A 38 -11.45 -4.43 9.03
C LEU A 38 -10.82 -5.81 9.24
N ALA A 39 -11.43 -6.87 8.71
CA ALA A 39 -10.87 -8.22 8.73
C ALA A 39 -9.76 -8.41 7.68
N GLN A 40 -9.64 -7.53 6.68
CA GLN A 40 -8.55 -7.59 5.73
C GLN A 40 -7.23 -7.26 6.45
N PRO A 41 -6.22 -8.13 6.36
CA PRO A 41 -4.91 -7.79 6.89
C PRO A 41 -4.42 -6.53 6.19
N SER A 42 -3.84 -5.60 6.94
CA SER A 42 -3.18 -4.43 6.36
C SER A 42 -2.26 -4.92 5.24
N PRO A 43 -2.34 -4.36 4.02
CA PRO A 43 -1.51 -4.80 2.91
C PRO A 43 -0.06 -4.58 3.33
N THR A 44 0.55 -5.65 3.84
CA THR A 44 1.95 -5.65 4.22
C THR A 44 2.65 -5.72 2.89
N ALA A 45 3.20 -4.58 2.44
CA ALA A 45 3.93 -4.52 1.20
C ALA A 45 4.95 -5.67 1.19
N SER A 46 4.84 -6.57 0.21
CA SER A 46 5.78 -7.66 0.09
C SER A 46 7.18 -7.08 -0.09
N ALA A 47 8.23 -7.80 0.33
CA ALA A 47 9.60 -7.35 0.14
C ALA A 47 9.89 -6.99 -1.34
N PHE A 48 9.21 -7.66 -2.27
CA PHE A 48 9.22 -7.34 -3.69
C PHE A 48 8.56 -5.98 -4.00
N ALA A 49 7.35 -5.73 -3.49
CA ALA A 49 6.64 -4.46 -3.70
C ALA A 49 7.43 -3.26 -3.12
N LEU A 50 8.14 -3.46 -2.01
CA LEU A 50 9.01 -2.42 -1.43
C LEU A 50 10.22 -2.09 -2.32
N GLY A 51 10.73 -3.07 -3.08
CA GLY A 51 11.91 -2.91 -3.92
C GLY A 51 11.62 -2.60 -5.39
N GLU A 52 10.37 -2.62 -5.85
CA GLU A 52 9.99 -2.46 -7.26
C GLU A 52 10.61 -1.20 -7.93
N GLY A 53 10.68 -0.08 -7.19
CA GLY A 53 11.28 1.16 -7.70
C GLY A 53 12.81 1.26 -7.59
N VAL A 54 13.46 0.26 -6.99
CA VAL A 54 14.90 0.26 -6.66
C VAL A 54 15.64 -0.86 -7.39
N PHE A 55 14.99 -2.02 -7.58
CA PHE A 55 15.57 -3.15 -8.31
C PHE A 55 15.93 -2.75 -9.76
N GLY A 56 17.16 -3.07 -10.17
CA GLY A 56 17.64 -2.80 -11.53
C GLY A 56 17.86 -1.32 -11.87
N ARG A 57 17.57 -0.38 -10.97
CA ARG A 57 17.79 1.05 -11.20
C ARG A 57 19.27 1.42 -11.22
N PHE A 58 20.07 0.70 -10.45
CA PHE A 58 21.51 0.93 -10.32
C PHE A 58 22.26 -0.37 -10.61
N THR A 59 23.37 -0.24 -11.34
CA THR A 59 24.27 -1.35 -11.64
C THR A 59 25.61 -1.03 -10.99
N GLY A 60 26.25 -2.03 -10.40
CA GLY A 60 27.55 -1.87 -9.77
C GLY A 60 28.38 -3.15 -9.86
N PRO A 61 29.65 -3.09 -9.43
CA PRO A 61 30.52 -4.26 -9.36
C PRO A 61 29.90 -5.39 -8.55
N VAL A 62 30.14 -6.64 -8.96
CA VAL A 62 29.57 -7.84 -8.30
C VAL A 62 30.06 -7.96 -6.84
N ASP A 63 31.26 -7.48 -6.57
CA ASP A 63 31.91 -7.43 -5.26
C ASP A 63 31.63 -6.14 -4.48
N LEU A 64 30.76 -5.25 -4.97
CA LEU A 64 30.49 -3.94 -4.37
C LEU A 64 30.07 -4.04 -2.89
N ALA A 65 29.34 -5.10 -2.52
CA ALA A 65 28.96 -5.34 -1.13
C ALA A 65 30.19 -5.62 -0.23
N GLU A 66 31.21 -6.28 -0.77
CA GLU A 66 32.44 -6.67 -0.06
C GLU A 66 33.46 -5.53 -0.04
N THR A 67 33.62 -4.83 -1.17
CA THR A 67 34.63 -3.77 -1.35
C THR A 67 34.09 -2.35 -1.09
N ARG A 68 32.84 -2.23 -0.62
CA ARG A 68 32.12 -0.96 -0.39
C ARG A 68 32.96 0.14 0.27
N LYS A 69 33.70 -0.20 1.32
CA LYS A 69 34.48 0.77 2.11
C LYS A 69 35.63 1.36 1.32
N ASN A 70 36.30 0.53 0.53
CA ASN A 70 37.43 0.95 -0.30
C ASN A 70 36.93 1.85 -1.43
N GLN A 71 35.87 1.45 -2.14
CA GLN A 71 35.27 2.27 -3.20
C GLN A 71 34.76 3.62 -2.71
N LEU A 72 34.23 3.68 -1.48
CA LEU A 72 33.80 4.95 -0.88
C LEU A 72 35.00 5.85 -0.58
N ALA A 73 36.09 5.29 -0.03
CA ALA A 73 37.32 6.04 0.25
C ALA A 73 37.93 6.60 -1.03
N ASP A 74 37.99 5.80 -2.10
CA ASP A 74 38.47 6.22 -3.42
C ASP A 74 37.61 7.34 -4.00
N ALA A 75 36.28 7.20 -3.98
CA ALA A 75 35.37 8.23 -4.46
C ALA A 75 35.45 9.55 -3.67
N TRP A 76 35.77 9.49 -2.38
CA TRP A 76 36.02 10.68 -1.55
C TRP A 76 37.37 11.32 -1.84
N ALA A 77 38.41 10.53 -2.05
CA ALA A 77 39.72 11.03 -2.46
C ALA A 77 39.62 11.77 -3.81
N ASP A 78 38.94 11.19 -4.80
CA ASP A 78 38.71 11.81 -6.11
C ASP A 78 37.92 13.12 -6.03
N LYS A 79 36.96 13.21 -5.11
CA LYS A 79 36.14 14.43 -4.92
C LYS A 79 36.92 15.58 -4.28
N HIS A 80 37.97 15.27 -3.52
CA HIS A 80 38.79 16.24 -2.80
C HIS A 80 40.13 16.55 -3.50
N ALA A 81 40.37 15.97 -4.68
CA ALA A 81 41.48 16.31 -5.59
C ALA A 81 41.14 17.51 -6.47
#